data_AF-A0A534Y4Y0-F1
#
_entry.id   AF-A0A534Y4Y0-F1
#
_cell.length_a   1.000
_cell.length_b   1.000
_cell.length_c   1.000
_cell.angle_alpha   90.00
_cell.angle_beta   90.00
_cell.angle_gamma   90.00
#
_symmetry.space_group_name_H-M   'P 1'
#
loop_
_entity.id
_entity.type
_entity.pdbx_description
1 polymer ?
#
loop_
_entity_poly.entity_id
_entity_poly.type
_entity_poly.pdbx_seq_one_letter_code
_entity_poly.pdbx_strand_id
1 'polypeptide(L)' 'MEEHHVIFRSTNLQKHADDTGKEDVVALEPSEQTIIYRRFRTFLGNYVAHCHNLAHEDHNMMFGWSIVKNV' A
#
# COMPACT_ATOMS: atom_id res chain seq x y z
N MET A 1 -12.54 -5.20 -1.80
CA MET A 1 -11.43 -4.66 -0.99
C MET A 1 -11.29 -3.19 -1.34
N GLU A 2 -10.91 -2.32 -0.41
CA GLU A 2 -10.56 -0.95 -0.79
C GLU A 2 -9.17 -0.94 -1.40
N GLU A 3 -9.02 -0.19 -2.49
CA GLU A 3 -7.79 -0.06 -3.26
C GLU A 3 -7.17 1.33 -3.02
N HIS A 4 -5.90 1.50 -3.37
CA HIS A 4 -5.17 2.74 -3.26
C HIS A 4 -4.76 3.26 -4.65
N HIS A 5 -4.49 4.56 -4.74
CA HIS A 5 -3.73 5.12 -5.87
C HIS A 5 -2.34 5.48 -5.39
N VAL A 6 -1.33 5.25 -6.23
CA VAL A 6 0.00 5.81 -6.01
C VAL A 6 -0.01 7.28 -6.40
N ILE A 7 0.39 8.17 -5.48
CA ILE A 7 0.38 9.63 -5.70
C ILE A 7 1.79 10.21 -5.81
N PHE A 8 2.82 9.48 -5.38
CA PHE A 8 4.21 9.90 -5.46
C PHE A 8 5.16 8.71 -5.38
N ARG A 9 6.27 8.77 -6.11
CA ARG A 9 7.44 7.87 -6.00
C ARG A 9 8.71 8.71 -6.01
N SER A 10 9.69 8.40 -5.16
CA SER A 10 10.91 9.20 -5.00
C SER A 10 11.91 9.02 -6.14
N THR A 11 11.97 7.84 -6.74
CA THR A 11 12.99 7.47 -7.73
C THR A 11 12.57 7.75 -9.17
N ASN A 12 11.28 8.05 -9.42
CA ASN A 12 10.77 8.28 -10.76
C ASN A 12 9.86 9.51 -10.82
N LEU A 13 10.31 10.55 -11.52
CA LEU A 13 9.50 11.73 -11.80
C LEU A 13 8.39 11.45 -12.81
N GLN A 14 8.48 10.34 -13.56
CA GLN A 14 7.46 9.90 -14.50
C GLN A 14 6.58 8.84 -13.85
N LYS A 15 5.28 8.84 -14.21
CA LYS A 15 4.30 7.88 -13.73
C LYS A 15 4.74 6.45 -14.08
N HIS A 16 4.84 5.57 -13.08
CA HIS A 16 5.19 4.15 -13.28
C HIS A 16 4.11 3.46 -14.14
N ALA A 17 4.51 2.51 -14.99
CA ALA A 17 3.59 1.83 -15.90
C ALA A 17 2.45 1.11 -15.17
N ASP A 18 2.72 0.63 -13.96
CA ASP A 18 1.73 -0.08 -13.13
C ASP A 18 0.82 0.88 -12.34
N ASP A 19 1.20 2.16 -12.18
CA ASP A 19 0.44 3.13 -11.36
C ASP A 19 -0.73 3.76 -12.15
N THR A 20 -1.30 3.05 -13.12
CA THR A 20 -2.28 3.64 -14.04
C THR A 20 -3.64 3.88 -13.41
N GLY A 21 -3.99 3.12 -12.36
CA GLY A 21 -5.30 3.15 -11.72
C GLY A 21 -5.27 2.91 -10.22
N LYS A 22 -6.24 2.11 -9.76
CA LYS A 22 -6.41 1.72 -8.36
C LYS A 22 -5.89 0.31 -8.20
N GLU A 23 -4.97 0.14 -7.26
CA GLU A 23 -4.32 -1.14 -7.01
C GLU A 23 -4.37 -1.46 -5.51
N ASP A 24 -4.03 -2.69 -5.15
CA ASP A 24 -3.87 -3.12 -3.75
C ASP A 24 -2.42 -3.41 -3.36
N VAL A 25 -1.51 -3.51 -4.33
CA VAL A 25 -0.06 -3.73 -4.15
C VAL A 25 0.75 -2.66 -4.88
N VAL A 26 1.89 -2.27 -4.31
CA VAL A 26 2.91 -1.42 -4.97
C VAL A 26 4.24 -2.18 -5.00
N ALA A 27 4.85 -2.33 -6.17
CA ALA A 27 6.22 -2.77 -6.29
C ALA A 27 7.17 -1.61 -5.93
N LEU A 28 7.98 -1.81 -4.88
CA LEU A 28 9.00 -0.87 -4.44
C LEU A 28 10.38 -1.30 -4.95
N GLU A 29 11.07 -0.38 -5.59
CA GLU A 29 12.45 -0.53 -6.02
C GLU A 29 13.44 -0.27 -4.86
N PRO A 30 14.71 -0.71 -4.98
CA PRO A 30 15.74 -0.42 -3.99
C PRO A 30 15.88 1.09 -3.74
N SER A 31 15.83 1.49 -2.47
CA SER A 31 15.89 2.90 -2.02
C SER A 31 14.72 3.79 -2.52
N GLU A 32 13.62 3.21 -2.97
CA GLU A 32 12.41 3.94 -3.33
C GLU A 32 11.51 4.23 -2.12
N GLN A 33 10.90 5.41 -2.12
CA GLN A 33 9.79 5.76 -1.24
C GLN A 33 8.56 6.06 -2.10
N THR A 34 7.40 5.53 -1.69
CA THR A 34 6.12 5.80 -2.35
C THR A 34 5.13 6.40 -1.36
N ILE A 35 4.22 7.22 -1.86
CA ILE A 35 3.04 7.66 -1.11
C ILE A 35 1.81 7.13 -1.81
N ILE A 36 0.96 6.45 -1.06
CA ILE A 36 -0.34 5.98 -1.53
C ILE A 36 -1.48 6.79 -0.90
N TYR A 37 -2.53 6.98 -1.67
CA TYR A 37 -3.80 7.49 -1.16
C TYR A 37 -4.83 6.35 -1.15
N ARG A 38 -5.33 6.00 0.03
CA ARG A 38 -6.44 5.06 0.23
C ARG A 38 -7.55 5.74 1.04
N ARG A 39 -8.79 5.52 0.61
CA ARG A 39 -9.97 6.02 1.33
C ARG A 39 -10.76 4.88 1.93
N PHE A 40 -10.78 4.83 3.26
CA PHE A 40 -11.59 3.87 4.01
C PHE A 40 -13.04 4.35 4.18
N ARG A 41 -14.00 3.63 3.61
CA ARG A 41 -15.44 3.97 3.52
C ARG A 41 -16.33 2.97 4.25
N THR A 42 -16.10 1.67 4.06
CA THR A 42 -17.03 0.63 4.56
C THR A 42 -16.36 -0.49 5.35
N PHE A 43 -15.04 -0.70 5.20
CA PHE A 43 -14.32 -1.84 5.74
C PHE A 43 -13.68 -1.50 7.10
N LEU A 44 -14.52 -1.50 8.15
CA LEU A 44 -14.04 -1.32 9.53
C LEU A 44 -13.49 -2.63 10.10
N GLY A 45 -12.51 -2.54 11.00
CA GLY A 45 -11.89 -3.69 11.65
C GLY A 45 -10.38 -3.73 11.52
N ASN A 46 -9.80 -4.87 11.88
CA ASN A 46 -8.35 -5.09 11.82
C ASN A 46 -7.96 -5.69 10.47
N TYR A 47 -6.97 -5.09 9.83
CA TYR A 47 -6.43 -5.51 8.53
C TYR A 47 -4.92 -5.53 8.59
N VAL A 48 -4.30 -6.31 7.70
CA VAL A 48 -2.85 -6.38 7.56
C VAL A 48 -2.39 -5.59 6.33
N ALA A 49 -1.17 -5.12 6.41
CA ALA A 49 -0.37 -4.67 5.28
C ALA A 49 1.03 -5.27 5.45
N HIS A 50 1.59 -5.83 4.40
CA HIS A 50 2.85 -6.56 4.47
C HIS A 50 3.58 -6.54 3.13
N CYS A 51 4.85 -6.94 3.15
CA CYS A 51 5.55 -7.27 1.93
C CYS A 51 4.98 -8.56 1.34
N HIS A 52 4.65 -8.56 0.06
CA HIS A 52 4.12 -9.75 -0.61
C HIS A 52 5.23 -10.73 -1.08
N ASN A 53 6.49 -10.45 -0.72
CA ASN A 53 7.56 -11.44 -0.75
C ASN A 53 7.42 -12.32 0.49
N LEU A 54 7.01 -13.58 0.28
CA LEU A 54 6.71 -14.52 1.37
C LEU A 54 7.86 -14.72 2.35
N ALA A 55 9.10 -14.73 1.85
CA ALA A 55 10.25 -14.83 2.74
C ALA A 55 10.34 -13.60 3.64
N HIS A 56 10.11 -12.39 3.13
CA HIS A 56 10.13 -11.18 3.96
C HIS A 56 8.92 -11.12 4.90
N GLU A 57 7.74 -11.53 4.44
CA GLU A 57 6.52 -11.64 5.23
C GLU A 57 6.72 -12.53 6.46
N ASP A 58 7.16 -13.77 6.24
CA ASP A 58 7.42 -14.76 7.30
C ASP A 58 8.51 -14.31 8.27
N HIS A 59 9.44 -13.46 7.79
CA HIS A 59 10.48 -12.83 8.59
C HIS A 59 10.08 -11.44 9.09
N ASN A 60 8.80 -11.29 9.44
CA ASN A 60 8.25 -10.18 10.23
C ASN A 60 8.10 -8.84 9.47
N MET A 61 8.01 -8.86 8.14
CA MET A 61 7.70 -7.66 7.33
C MET A 61 6.18 -7.48 7.16
N MET A 62 5.46 -7.44 8.28
CA MET A 62 4.01 -7.28 8.36
C MET A 62 3.65 -6.26 9.44
N PHE A 63 2.64 -5.44 9.17
CA PHE A 63 2.04 -4.53 10.14
C PHE A 63 0.51 -4.51 10.03
N GLY A 64 -0.15 -4.06 11.09
CA GLY A 64 -1.60 -4.02 11.19
C GLY A 64 -2.17 -2.61 11.14
N TRP A 65 -3.38 -2.49 10.58
CA TRP A 65 -4.24 -1.32 10.70
C TRP A 65 -5.50 -1.68 11.48
N SER A 66 -5.94 -0.77 12.35
CA SER A 66 -7.28 -0.78 12.91
C SER A 66 -8.09 0.35 12.27
N ILE A 67 -8.98 -0.02 11.35
CA ILE A 67 -9.84 0.92 10.65
C ILE A 67 -11.10 1.13 11.49
N VAL A 68 -11.24 2.33 12.04
CA VAL A 68 -12.34 2.71 12.94
C VAL A 68 -13.27 3.71 12.27
N LYS A 69 -14.52 3.74 12.74
CA LYS A 69 -15.48 4.74 12.29
C LYS A 69 -14.97 6.12 12.71
N ASN A 70 -14.98 7.08 11.79
CA ASN A 70 -14.74 8.47 12.14
C ASN A 70 -15.95 8.96 12.96
N VAL A 71 -15.73 9.27 14.23
CA VAL A 71 -16.76 9.73 15.18
C VAL A 71 -16.65 11.22 15.36
#